data_AF-A0A7Y3CU58-F1
#
_entry.id   AF-A0A7Y3CU58-F1
#
_cell.length_a   1.000
_cell.length_b   1.000
_cell.length_c   1.000
_cell.angle_alpha   90.00
_cell.angle_beta   90.00
_cell.angle_gamma   90.00
#
_symmetry.space_group_name_H-M   'P 1'
#
loop_
_entity.id
_entity.type
_entity.pdbx_description
1 polymer ?
#
loop_
_entity_poly.entity_id
_entity_poly.type
_entity_poly.pdbx_seq_one_letter_code
_entity_poly.pdbx_strand_id
1 'polypeptide(L)'
;MQDWARSKNGTDLFVSLAVPARRYSLNYGINPAVVYGIMGHETAFGRFGGILDESFHNWGGIKTADGGANDDPNAHHRFNDHLLGVLAVVQHVAGYAGLQLPVQDLVDPRYHLLVGKRIAAIPSDEWTWASSEHDSNVARYAREMM
;
A
#
# COMPACT_ATOMS: atom_id res chain seq x y z
N MET A 1 -10.61 -10.91 0.54
CA MET A 1 -10.32 -9.45 0.49
C MET A 1 -11.56 -8.60 0.22
N GLN A 2 -12.38 -8.86 -0.83
CA GLN A 2 -13.60 -8.07 -1.05
C GLN A 2 -14.60 -8.15 0.11
N ASP A 3 -14.86 -9.36 0.62
CA ASP A 3 -15.78 -9.54 1.76
C ASP A 3 -15.25 -8.89 3.03
N TRP A 4 -13.93 -8.93 3.23
CA TRP A 4 -13.28 -8.17 4.29
C TRP A 4 -13.46 -6.66 4.12
N ALA A 5 -13.24 -6.11 2.92
CA ALA A 5 -13.48 -4.68 2.68
C ALA A 5 -14.94 -4.29 2.97
N ARG A 6 -15.91 -5.11 2.55
CA ARG A 6 -17.33 -4.91 2.86
C ARG A 6 -17.61 -4.97 4.36
N SER A 7 -17.00 -5.90 5.10
CA SER A 7 -17.17 -5.99 6.56
C SER A 7 -16.57 -4.79 7.31
N LYS A 8 -15.68 -4.03 6.68
CA LYS A 8 -15.13 -2.75 7.16
C LYS A 8 -15.88 -1.51 6.67
N ASN A 9 -17.06 -1.71 6.07
CA ASN A 9 -17.84 -0.65 5.43
C ASN A 9 -17.03 0.12 4.37
N GLY A 10 -16.15 -0.58 3.65
CA GLY A 10 -15.36 0.03 2.57
C GLY A 10 -16.25 0.53 1.44
N THR A 11 -15.81 1.58 0.75
CA THR A 11 -16.54 2.11 -0.41
C THR A 11 -16.55 1.11 -1.55
N ASP A 12 -17.52 1.21 -2.46
CA ASP A 12 -17.60 0.32 -3.63
C ASP A 12 -16.31 0.35 -4.46
N LEU A 13 -15.72 1.54 -4.60
CA LEU A 13 -14.43 1.70 -5.25
C LEU A 13 -13.34 0.92 -4.51
N PHE A 14 -13.19 1.10 -3.20
CA PHE A 14 -12.19 0.36 -2.42
C PHE A 14 -12.39 -1.16 -2.55
N VAL A 15 -13.64 -1.64 -2.43
CA VAL A 15 -13.99 -3.06 -2.61
C VAL A 15 -13.61 -3.55 -4.01
N SER A 16 -13.83 -2.74 -5.05
CA SER A 16 -13.46 -3.10 -6.43
C SER A 16 -11.94 -3.26 -6.62
N LEU A 17 -11.14 -2.50 -5.88
CA LEU A 17 -9.68 -2.52 -5.97
C LEU A 17 -9.02 -3.75 -5.33
N ALA A 18 -9.77 -4.57 -4.59
CA ALA A 18 -9.26 -5.83 -4.04
C ALA A 18 -8.72 -6.77 -5.15
N VAL A 19 -9.37 -6.80 -6.32
CA VAL A 19 -9.00 -7.66 -7.44
C VAL A 19 -7.65 -7.22 -8.07
N PRO A 20 -7.47 -5.97 -8.51
CA PRO A 20 -6.18 -5.51 -9.02
C PRO A 20 -5.07 -5.57 -7.97
N ALA A 21 -5.36 -5.20 -6.70
CA ALA A 21 -4.38 -5.32 -5.61
C ALA A 21 -3.88 -6.76 -5.48
N ARG A 22 -4.81 -7.74 -5.43
CA ARG A 22 -4.44 -9.16 -5.39
C ARG A 22 -3.55 -9.56 -6.56
N ARG A 23 -3.96 -9.22 -7.77
CA ARG A 23 -3.27 -9.59 -9.00
C ARG A 23 -1.85 -9.02 -9.03
N TYR A 24 -1.70 -7.73 -8.77
CA TYR A 24 -0.40 -7.07 -8.79
C TYR A 24 0.53 -7.61 -7.69
N SER A 25 0.04 -7.80 -6.46
CA SER A 25 0.85 -8.37 -5.38
C SER A 25 1.37 -9.76 -5.75
N LEU A 26 0.52 -10.65 -6.29
CA LEU A 26 0.92 -12.00 -6.68
C LEU A 26 1.97 -12.00 -7.81
N ASN A 27 1.90 -11.07 -8.75
CA ASN A 27 2.90 -10.95 -9.83
C ASN A 27 4.31 -10.63 -9.28
N TYR A 28 4.40 -9.96 -8.14
CA TYR A 28 5.67 -9.62 -7.49
C TYR A 28 6.01 -10.54 -6.29
N GLY A 29 5.22 -11.60 -6.05
CA GLY A 29 5.43 -12.49 -4.90
C GLY A 29 5.18 -11.83 -3.53
N ILE A 30 4.38 -10.75 -3.50
CA ILE A 30 4.03 -10.01 -2.28
C ILE A 30 2.70 -10.53 -1.73
N ASN A 31 2.57 -10.57 -0.40
CA ASN A 31 1.30 -10.92 0.23
C ASN A 31 0.24 -9.83 -0.04
N PRO A 32 -0.86 -10.14 -0.76
CA PRO A 32 -1.88 -9.15 -1.09
C PRO A 32 -2.63 -8.60 0.13
N ALA A 33 -2.71 -9.35 1.23
CA ALA A 33 -3.38 -8.91 2.45
C ALA A 33 -2.62 -7.76 3.14
N VAL A 34 -1.29 -7.73 3.03
CA VAL A 34 -0.47 -6.61 3.54
C VAL A 34 -0.75 -5.36 2.73
N VAL A 35 -0.65 -5.46 1.41
CA VAL A 35 -0.91 -4.33 0.48
C VAL A 35 -2.32 -3.78 0.71
N TYR A 36 -3.33 -4.65 0.71
CA TYR A 36 -4.71 -4.22 0.84
C TYR A 36 -5.05 -3.72 2.26
N GLY A 37 -4.34 -4.21 3.28
CA GLY A 37 -4.40 -3.71 4.65
C GLY A 37 -3.83 -2.30 4.78
N ILE A 38 -2.68 -2.02 4.16
CA ILE A 38 -2.12 -0.66 4.04
C ILE A 38 -3.14 0.25 3.36
N MET A 39 -3.68 -0.18 2.21
CA MET A 39 -4.67 0.61 1.48
C MET A 39 -5.89 0.96 2.33
N GLY A 40 -6.41 -0.01 3.08
CA GLY A 40 -7.55 0.21 3.98
C GLY A 40 -7.22 1.16 5.14
N HIS A 41 -6.02 1.06 5.71
CA HIS A 41 -5.57 1.94 6.78
C HIS A 41 -5.43 3.39 6.31
N GLU A 42 -4.67 3.61 5.25
CA GLU A 42 -4.31 4.95 4.74
C GLU A 42 -5.51 5.73 4.22
N THR A 43 -6.50 5.03 3.64
CA THR A 43 -7.66 5.67 3.01
C THR A 43 -8.94 5.56 3.82
N ALA A 44 -8.87 5.05 5.06
CA ALA A 44 -10.05 4.70 5.85
C ALA A 44 -11.04 3.85 5.03
N PHE A 45 -10.54 2.79 4.38
CA PHE A 45 -11.29 1.88 3.50
C PHE A 45 -11.97 2.61 2.32
N GLY A 46 -11.23 3.54 1.70
CA GLY A 46 -11.64 4.34 0.55
C GLY A 46 -12.60 5.49 0.83
N ARG A 47 -12.83 5.84 2.10
CA ARG A 47 -13.63 7.02 2.45
C ARG A 47 -12.79 8.30 2.38
N PHE A 48 -11.48 8.17 2.55
CA PHE A 48 -10.56 9.28 2.79
C PHE A 48 -11.04 10.13 3.98
N GLY A 49 -10.25 11.11 4.42
CA GLY A 49 -10.58 11.86 5.64
C GLY A 49 -9.38 12.45 6.38
N GLY A 50 -8.17 12.13 5.90
CA GLY A 50 -6.96 12.88 6.23
C GLY A 50 -6.70 13.98 5.21
N ILE A 51 -5.42 14.27 4.97
CA ILE A 51 -4.98 15.31 4.03
C ILE A 51 -5.11 14.94 2.55
N LEU A 52 -5.27 13.65 2.24
CA LEU A 52 -5.48 13.14 0.88
C LEU A 52 -6.94 12.79 0.67
N ASP A 53 -7.43 13.08 -0.53
CA ASP A 53 -8.75 12.68 -1.02
C ASP A 53 -8.63 11.67 -2.17
N GLU A 54 -9.78 11.16 -2.63
CA GLU A 54 -9.85 10.15 -3.70
C GLU A 54 -9.18 10.62 -5.01
N SER A 55 -9.16 11.92 -5.30
CA SER A 55 -8.60 12.47 -6.54
C SER A 55 -7.08 12.28 -6.65
N PHE A 56 -6.39 12.01 -5.54
CA PHE A 56 -4.97 11.69 -5.56
C PHE A 56 -4.69 10.31 -6.16
N HIS A 57 -5.70 9.43 -6.18
CA HIS A 57 -5.54 8.01 -6.50
C HIS A 57 -4.44 7.33 -5.66
N ASN A 58 -4.07 7.92 -4.53
CA ASN A 58 -2.94 7.49 -3.71
C ASN A 58 -3.46 6.66 -2.54
N TRP A 59 -3.40 5.34 -2.71
CA TRP A 59 -3.94 4.40 -1.75
C TRP A 59 -2.97 4.05 -0.61
N GLY A 60 -1.72 4.53 -0.64
CA GLY A 60 -0.70 4.16 0.34
C GLY A 60 0.00 5.34 1.01
N GLY A 61 -0.55 6.55 0.91
CA GLY A 61 0.12 7.74 1.45
C GLY A 61 1.50 7.99 0.85
N ILE A 62 1.72 7.58 -0.42
CA ILE A 62 3.05 7.59 -1.03
C ILE A 62 3.48 9.03 -1.30
N LYS A 63 4.63 9.41 -0.74
CA LYS A 63 5.22 10.74 -0.95
C LYS A 63 5.80 10.89 -2.35
N THR A 64 6.01 12.13 -2.79
CA THR A 64 6.84 12.44 -3.95
C THR A 64 8.29 11.97 -3.73
N ALA A 65 9.12 12.00 -4.78
CA ALA A 65 10.55 11.66 -4.67
C ALA A 65 11.27 12.54 -3.63
N ASP A 66 10.97 13.84 -3.64
CA ASP A 66 11.55 14.84 -2.72
C ASP A 66 11.10 14.64 -1.26
N GLY A 67 9.95 13.99 -1.04
CA GLY A 67 9.38 13.81 0.29
C GLY A 67 8.72 15.09 0.80
N GLY A 68 8.78 15.30 2.11
CA GLY A 68 8.14 16.45 2.78
C GLY A 68 7.38 16.05 4.04
N ALA A 69 6.62 16.99 4.60
CA ALA A 69 5.85 16.79 5.82
C ALA A 69 4.67 15.84 5.60
N ASN A 70 4.22 15.15 6.66
CA ASN A 70 3.09 14.21 6.57
C ASN A 70 1.75 14.91 6.41
N ASP A 71 1.65 16.19 6.79
CA ASP A 71 0.44 17.02 6.74
C ASP A 71 0.40 17.96 5.52
N ASP A 72 1.42 17.92 4.66
CA ASP A 72 1.44 18.65 3.39
C ASP A 72 0.92 17.75 2.23
N PRO A 73 -0.25 18.04 1.64
CA PRO A 73 -0.74 17.28 0.50
C PRO A 73 0.17 17.38 -0.73
N ASN A 74 0.97 18.43 -0.89
CA ASN A 74 1.90 18.56 -2.02
C ASN A 74 3.15 17.68 -1.87
N ALA A 75 3.43 17.21 -0.65
CA ALA A 75 4.47 16.21 -0.40
C ALA A 75 4.03 14.79 -0.85
N HIS A 76 2.76 14.61 -1.24
CA HIS A 76 2.19 13.33 -1.62
C HIS A 76 1.97 13.23 -3.13
N HIS A 77 2.28 12.06 -3.68
CA HIS A 77 2.18 11.85 -5.11
C HIS A 77 0.73 11.68 -5.54
N ARG A 78 0.36 12.30 -6.66
CA ARG A 78 -0.93 12.10 -7.34
C ARG A 78 -0.70 11.17 -8.52
N PHE A 79 -1.39 10.04 -8.53
CA PHE A 79 -1.32 9.07 -9.63
C PHE A 79 -2.36 9.40 -10.71
N ASN A 80 -2.07 9.03 -11.96
CA ASN A 80 -3.00 9.31 -13.06
C ASN A 80 -4.32 8.53 -12.93
N ASP A 81 -4.27 7.34 -12.32
CA ASP A 81 -5.44 6.51 -12.08
C ASP A 81 -5.26 5.63 -10.83
N HIS A 82 -6.36 5.03 -10.36
CA HIS A 82 -6.35 4.15 -9.20
C HIS A 82 -5.50 2.90 -9.39
N LEU A 83 -5.34 2.37 -10.60
CA LEU A 83 -4.55 1.16 -10.83
C LEU A 83 -3.06 1.42 -10.66
N LEU A 84 -2.57 2.57 -11.13
CA LEU A 84 -1.21 3.04 -10.87
C LEU A 84 -0.99 3.29 -9.38
N GLY A 85 -1.97 3.89 -8.70
CA GLY A 85 -1.94 4.05 -7.25
C GLY A 85 -1.81 2.74 -6.49
N VAL A 86 -2.61 1.73 -6.86
CA VAL A 86 -2.53 0.38 -6.27
C VAL A 86 -1.18 -0.27 -6.58
N LEU A 87 -0.71 -0.18 -7.82
CA LEU A 87 0.59 -0.73 -8.22
C LEU A 87 1.73 -0.07 -7.44
N ALA A 88 1.65 1.23 -7.16
CA ALA A 88 2.64 1.94 -6.37
C ALA A 88 2.71 1.41 -4.94
N VAL A 89 1.58 1.10 -4.28
CA VAL A 89 1.61 0.45 -2.95
C VAL A 89 2.29 -0.92 -3.00
N VAL A 90 2.02 -1.70 -4.05
CA VAL A 90 2.67 -3.01 -4.24
C VAL A 90 4.18 -2.86 -4.41
N GLN A 91 4.61 -1.90 -5.24
CA GLN A 91 6.03 -1.62 -5.44
C GLN A 91 6.69 -1.08 -4.18
N HIS A 92 5.97 -0.28 -3.38
CA HIS A 92 6.46 0.20 -2.09
C HIS A 92 6.81 -0.96 -1.16
N VAL A 93 5.88 -1.91 -1.01
CA VAL A 93 6.09 -3.14 -0.22
C VAL A 93 7.19 -4.02 -0.83
N ALA A 94 7.26 -4.13 -2.15
CA ALA A 94 8.34 -4.85 -2.84
C ALA A 94 9.73 -4.24 -2.56
N GLY A 95 9.82 -2.91 -2.53
CA GLY A 95 11.02 -2.18 -2.17
C GLY A 95 11.47 -2.47 -0.73
N TYR A 96 10.54 -2.46 0.22
CA TYR A 96 10.81 -2.87 1.60
C TYR A 96 11.24 -4.34 1.73
N ALA A 97 10.68 -5.22 0.91
CA ALA A 97 11.10 -6.62 0.81
C ALA A 97 12.46 -6.81 0.10
N GLY A 98 13.09 -5.72 -0.38
CA GLY A 98 14.39 -5.77 -1.04
C GLY A 98 14.35 -6.37 -2.45
N LEU A 99 13.17 -6.46 -3.07
CA LEU A 99 13.04 -6.92 -4.44
C LEU A 99 13.71 -5.92 -5.40
N GLN A 100 14.21 -6.42 -6.52
CA GLN A 100 14.77 -5.61 -7.60
C GLN A 100 13.79 -5.65 -8.76
N LEU A 101 13.06 -4.55 -8.96
CA LEU A 101 12.11 -4.43 -10.06
C LEU A 101 12.74 -3.67 -11.25
N PRO A 102 12.37 -3.99 -12.49
CA PRO A 102 12.85 -3.25 -13.66
C PRO A 102 12.43 -1.79 -13.61
N VAL A 103 13.35 -0.87 -13.93
CA VAL A 103 13.11 0.59 -13.85
C VAL A 103 11.92 1.02 -14.70
N GLN A 104 11.75 0.40 -15.88
CA GLN A 104 10.65 0.72 -16.80
C GLN A 104 9.26 0.39 -16.27
N ASP A 105 9.17 -0.44 -15.23
CA ASP A 105 7.89 -0.85 -14.64
C ASP A 105 7.54 -0.01 -13.39
N LEU A 106 8.45 0.86 -12.92
CA LEU A 106 8.28 1.60 -11.68
C LEU A 106 7.30 2.77 -11.81
N VAL A 107 6.34 2.79 -10.90
CA VAL A 107 5.35 3.86 -10.69
C VAL A 107 5.46 4.49 -9.30
N ASP A 108 6.01 3.78 -8.31
CA ASP A 108 6.34 4.37 -7.01
C ASP A 108 7.55 5.31 -7.17
N PRO A 109 7.39 6.64 -7.02
CA PRO A 109 8.48 7.61 -7.19
C PRO A 109 9.59 7.45 -6.16
N ARG A 110 9.36 6.70 -5.08
CA ARG A 110 10.29 6.48 -3.98
C ARG A 110 10.92 5.10 -3.99
N TYR A 111 10.59 4.23 -4.94
CA TYR A 111 11.04 2.84 -4.96
C TYR A 111 12.56 2.69 -4.71
N HIS A 112 13.36 3.48 -5.42
CA HIS A 112 14.83 3.48 -5.32
C HIS A 112 15.36 3.85 -3.91
N LEU A 113 14.57 4.53 -3.08
CA LEU A 113 14.91 4.87 -1.69
C LEU A 113 14.60 3.74 -0.70
N LEU A 114 13.80 2.76 -1.11
CA LEU A 114 13.33 1.65 -0.28
C LEU A 114 14.23 0.42 -0.43
N VAL A 115 14.64 0.14 -1.68
CA VAL A 115 15.47 -1.02 -2.02
C VAL A 115 16.77 -0.99 -1.20
N GLY A 116 17.01 -2.04 -0.42
CA GLY A 116 18.20 -2.17 0.42
C GLY A 116 18.10 -1.48 1.79
N LYS A 117 17.05 -0.69 2.06
CA LYS A 117 16.68 -0.31 3.43
C LYS A 117 15.92 -1.48 4.03
N ARG A 118 16.67 -2.43 4.60
CA ARG A 118 16.16 -3.58 5.34
C ARG A 118 15.14 -3.10 6.40
N ILE A 119 13.86 -3.17 6.09
CA ILE A 119 12.80 -3.37 7.07
C ILE A 119 12.56 -4.88 7.04
N ALA A 120 12.48 -5.50 8.21
CA ALA A 120 12.34 -6.95 8.37
C ALA A 120 11.06 -7.45 7.66
N ALA A 121 11.18 -7.76 6.38
CA ALA A 121 10.08 -8.14 5.52
C ALA A 121 10.49 -9.40 4.79
N ILE A 122 10.31 -10.51 5.51
CA ILE A 122 10.02 -11.89 5.09
C ILE A 122 10.68 -12.82 6.13
N PRO A 123 9.85 -13.52 6.91
CA PRO A 123 9.76 -14.96 6.74
C PRO A 123 8.34 -15.37 6.32
N SER A 124 8.28 -16.47 5.59
CA SER A 124 7.10 -17.18 5.08
C SER A 124 6.13 -17.72 6.15
N ASP A 125 6.30 -17.38 7.43
CA ASP A 125 5.69 -18.15 8.52
C ASP A 125 5.48 -17.33 9.81
N GLU A 126 6.27 -16.28 10.07
CA GLU A 126 6.22 -15.53 11.33
C GLU A 126 6.26 -14.01 11.08
N TRP A 127 5.09 -13.39 11.26
CA TRP A 127 4.79 -12.00 10.97
C TRP A 127 5.29 -11.04 12.07
N THR A 128 6.54 -10.60 12.04
CA THR A 128 7.08 -9.59 12.98
C THR A 128 7.29 -8.24 12.31
N TRP A 129 6.21 -7.58 11.89
CA TRP A 129 6.25 -6.24 11.31
C TRP A 129 6.18 -5.10 12.35
N ALA A 130 5.89 -5.38 13.62
CA ALA A 130 5.53 -4.32 14.55
C ALA A 130 6.73 -3.69 15.25
N SER A 131 7.12 -2.48 14.82
CA SER A 131 7.78 -1.50 15.70
C SER A 131 6.93 -0.24 15.92
N SER A 132 5.83 -0.07 15.17
CA SER A 132 4.89 1.06 15.27
C SER A 132 3.41 0.63 15.33
N GLU A 133 2.52 1.57 15.71
CA GLU A 133 1.06 1.36 15.73
C GLU A 133 0.47 1.14 14.32
N HIS A 134 1.03 1.82 13.32
CA HIS A 134 0.68 1.62 11.90
C HIS A 134 0.88 0.15 11.51
N ASP A 135 2.07 -0.40 11.80
CA ASP A 135 2.41 -1.79 11.49
C ASP A 135 1.48 -2.78 12.21
N SER A 136 1.10 -2.46 13.45
CA SER A 136 0.20 -3.27 14.27
C SER A 136 -1.21 -3.37 13.66
N ASN A 137 -1.72 -2.26 13.11
CA ASN A 137 -3.02 -2.23 12.42
C ASN A 137 -2.98 -3.00 11.10
N VAL A 138 -1.95 -2.79 10.27
CA VAL A 138 -1.79 -3.52 9.00
C VAL A 138 -1.66 -5.02 9.26
N ALA A 139 -0.89 -5.43 10.27
CA ALA A 139 -0.75 -6.83 10.64
C ALA A 139 -2.08 -7.44 11.11
N ARG A 140 -2.90 -6.68 11.85
CA ARG A 140 -4.27 -7.11 12.21
C ARG A 140 -5.13 -7.29 10.98
N TYR A 141 -5.15 -6.33 10.05
CA TYR A 141 -5.92 -6.41 8.81
C TYR A 141 -5.51 -7.61 7.96
N ALA A 142 -4.21 -7.86 7.84
CA ALA A 142 -3.70 -9.03 7.12
C ALA A 142 -4.22 -10.34 7.73
N ARG A 143 -4.25 -10.46 9.07
CA ARG A 143 -4.81 -11.63 9.77
C ARG A 143 -6.31 -11.82 9.57
N GLU A 144 -7.09 -10.74 9.50
CA GLU A 144 -8.52 -10.81 9.25
C GLU A 144 -8.89 -11.23 7.82
N MET A 145 -7.92 -11.19 6.89
CA MET A 145 -8.11 -11.53 5.47
C MET A 145 -7.68 -12.96 5.11
N MET A 146 -7.07 -13.68 6.05
CA MET A 146 -6.66 -15.09 5.94
C MET A 146 -7.78 -16.01 6.43
#